data_AF-A0A945ZVR0-F1
#
_entry.id   AF-A0A945ZVR0-F1
#
_cell.length_a   1.000
_cell.length_b   1.000
_cell.length_c   1.000
_cell.angle_alpha   90.00
_cell.angle_beta   90.00
_cell.angle_gamma   90.00
#
_symmetry.space_group_name_H-M   'P 1'
#
loop_
_entity.id
_entity.type
_entity.pdbx_description
1 polymer ?
#
loop_
_entity_poly.entity_id
_entity_poly.type
_entity_poly.pdbx_seq_one_letter_code
_entity_poly.pdbx_strand_id
1 'polypeptide(L)'
;MKKIIVLIIIILSSCNQNNNFVSFKGKVINPNSDSLLIYNNDYKKTIKLNEDNSFSDTLNIKAGKYIIYDGKYAVWSYLKNGYNIEMNVKPNILDSAGNKISNFRESINFKGKGSDINNFLFEYNLRQSESGMNLYDQMMSLDSIGIN
;
A
#
# COMPACT_ATOMS: atom_id res chain seq x y z
N MET A 1 18.65 9.21 42.79
CA MET A 1 18.24 10.06 41.63
C MET A 1 19.17 9.94 40.42
N LYS A 2 20.49 9.71 40.57
CA LYS A 2 21.40 9.49 39.41
C LYS A 2 21.21 8.15 38.67
N LYS A 3 20.72 7.09 39.35
CA LYS A 3 20.52 5.76 38.74
C LYS A 3 19.30 5.65 37.81
N ILE A 4 18.30 6.51 37.98
CA ILE A 4 17.09 6.53 37.13
C ILE A 4 17.36 7.22 35.78
N ILE A 5 18.28 8.19 35.76
CA ILE A 5 18.62 8.96 34.54
C ILE A 5 19.34 8.06 33.51
N VAL A 6 20.12 7.07 33.98
CA VAL A 6 20.84 6.13 33.09
C VAL A 6 19.89 5.17 32.37
N LEU A 7 18.74 4.82 32.96
CA LEU A 7 17.81 3.87 32.36
C LEU A 7 16.99 4.48 31.20
N ILE A 8 16.82 5.81 31.18
CA ILE A 8 16.11 6.54 30.12
C ILE A 8 16.96 6.70 28.84
N ILE A 9 18.29 6.72 28.97
CA ILE A 9 19.20 6.89 27.83
C ILE A 9 19.31 5.61 26.97
N ILE A 10 19.06 4.43 27.54
CA ILE A 10 19.17 3.14 26.83
C ILE A 10 18.01 2.94 25.84
N ILE A 11 16.88 3.63 26.03
CA ILE A 11 15.70 3.54 25.15
C ILE A 11 15.87 4.36 23.85
N LEU A 12 16.87 5.27 23.81
CA LEU A 12 17.16 6.10 22.63
C LEU A 12 18.16 5.46 21.67
N SER A 13 18.66 4.27 21.97
CA SER A 13 19.29 3.37 20.99
C SER A 13 18.20 2.78 20.08
N SER A 14 17.41 3.65 19.44
CA SER A 14 16.59 3.26 18.30
C SER A 14 17.53 2.67 17.29
N CYS A 15 17.36 1.38 17.06
CA CYS A 15 18.22 0.54 16.26
C CYS A 15 18.30 1.11 14.83
N ASN A 16 19.29 1.96 14.56
CA ASN A 16 19.70 2.36 13.21
C ASN A 16 20.50 1.21 12.58
N GLN A 17 19.96 0.00 12.62
CA GLN A 17 20.40 -1.04 11.70
C GLN A 17 19.92 -0.58 10.32
N ASN A 18 20.86 -0.21 9.45
CA ASN A 18 20.62 -0.16 8.02
C ASN A 18 20.26 -1.57 7.59
N ASN A 19 18.97 -1.92 7.72
CA ASN A 19 18.48 -3.23 7.39
C ASN A 19 18.68 -3.44 5.89
N ASN A 20 19.36 -4.53 5.53
CA ASN A 20 19.54 -4.95 4.13
C ASN A 20 18.26 -5.56 3.54
N PHE A 21 17.10 -5.12 4.02
CA PHE A 21 15.78 -5.56 3.62
C PHE A 21 14.76 -4.44 3.89
N VAL A 22 13.60 -4.55 3.25
CA VAL A 22 12.38 -3.82 3.61
C VAL A 22 11.65 -4.61 4.69
N SER A 23 11.35 -3.98 5.81
CA SER A 23 10.33 -4.47 6.75
C SER A 23 8.97 -4.05 6.21
N PHE A 24 8.15 -5.03 5.79
CA PHE A 24 6.85 -4.76 5.16
C PHE A 24 5.75 -5.47 5.95
N LYS A 25 4.86 -4.68 6.54
CA LYS A 25 3.76 -5.18 7.37
C LYS A 25 2.49 -4.40 7.14
N GLY A 26 1.39 -4.86 7.70
CA GLY A 26 0.14 -4.13 7.62
C GLY A 26 -1.09 -4.98 7.86
N LYS A 27 -2.24 -4.45 7.46
CA LYS A 27 -3.54 -5.10 7.58
C LYS A 27 -4.43 -4.73 6.41
N VAL A 28 -5.11 -5.73 5.86
CA VAL A 28 -6.05 -5.57 4.75
C VAL A 28 -7.46 -5.84 5.25
N ILE A 29 -8.32 -4.83 5.29
CA ILE A 29 -9.72 -5.04 5.68
C ILE A 29 -10.48 -5.58 4.46
N ASN A 30 -11.21 -6.68 4.63
CA ASN A 30 -11.98 -7.37 3.57
C ASN A 30 -11.10 -7.70 2.34
N PRO A 31 -10.07 -8.54 2.50
CA PRO A 31 -9.12 -8.80 1.43
C PRO A 31 -9.76 -9.57 0.25
N ASN A 32 -9.30 -9.29 -0.97
CA ASN A 32 -9.75 -10.02 -2.18
C ASN A 32 -9.10 -11.41 -2.32
N SER A 33 -8.09 -11.72 -1.51
CA SER A 33 -7.35 -12.98 -1.50
C SER A 33 -6.76 -13.25 -0.10
N ASP A 34 -6.34 -14.49 0.16
CA ASP A 34 -5.63 -14.88 1.38
C ASP A 34 -4.15 -14.44 1.38
N SER A 35 -3.71 -13.73 0.33
CA SER A 35 -2.32 -13.32 0.17
C SER A 35 -2.14 -12.06 -0.67
N LEU A 36 -0.97 -11.44 -0.52
CA LEU A 36 -0.48 -10.35 -1.37
C LEU A 36 0.69 -10.84 -2.20
N LEU A 37 0.68 -10.53 -3.49
CA LEU A 37 1.79 -10.77 -4.41
C LEU A 37 2.57 -9.47 -4.62
N ILE A 38 3.86 -9.48 -4.27
CA ILE A 38 4.79 -8.37 -4.46
C ILE A 38 5.77 -8.76 -5.55
N TYR A 39 5.83 -7.99 -6.64
CA TYR A 39 6.68 -8.36 -7.76
C TYR A 39 7.17 -7.18 -8.61
N ASN A 40 8.24 -7.43 -9.34
CA ASN A 40 8.68 -6.69 -10.51
C ASN A 40 9.25 -7.70 -11.53
N ASN A 41 10.03 -7.25 -12.52
CA ASN A 41 10.60 -8.15 -13.52
C ASN A 41 11.59 -9.18 -12.94
N ASP A 42 12.30 -8.83 -11.86
CA ASP A 42 13.41 -9.62 -11.31
C ASP A 42 13.10 -10.26 -9.95
N TYR A 43 11.93 -9.97 -9.38
CA TYR A 43 11.55 -10.37 -8.03
C TYR A 43 10.07 -10.71 -7.97
N LYS A 44 9.73 -11.77 -7.24
CA LYS A 44 8.35 -12.18 -6.98
C LYS A 44 8.27 -12.84 -5.61
N LYS A 45 7.35 -12.37 -4.78
CA LYS A 45 7.09 -12.96 -3.46
C LYS A 45 5.62 -12.86 -3.09
N THR A 46 5.07 -13.97 -2.61
CA THR A 46 3.73 -14.02 -2.04
C THR A 46 3.81 -13.96 -0.53
N ILE A 47 3.07 -13.05 0.10
CA ILE A 47 2.93 -12.91 1.55
C ILE A 47 1.52 -13.36 1.92
N LYS A 48 1.40 -14.41 2.74
CA LYS A 48 0.11 -14.85 3.26
C LYS A 48 -0.40 -13.88 4.32
N LEU A 49 -1.71 -13.66 4.32
CA LEU A 49 -2.39 -12.97 5.41
C LEU A 49 -2.59 -13.93 6.59
N ASN A 50 -2.53 -13.38 7.79
CA ASN A 50 -2.94 -14.06 9.02
C ASN A 50 -4.47 -14.12 9.09
N GLU A 51 -5.02 -14.91 10.03
CA GLU A 51 -6.48 -15.03 10.24
C GLU A 51 -7.16 -13.68 10.53
N ASP A 52 -6.45 -12.74 11.14
CA ASP A 52 -6.95 -11.39 11.41
C ASP A 52 -6.74 -10.41 10.23
N ASN A 53 -6.33 -10.92 9.06
CA ASN A 53 -5.95 -10.20 7.85
C ASN A 53 -4.73 -9.26 8.00
N SER A 54 -3.94 -9.41 9.05
CA SER A 54 -2.62 -8.78 9.13
C SER A 54 -1.59 -9.53 8.30
N PHE A 55 -0.48 -8.88 7.96
CA PHE A 55 0.67 -9.51 7.34
C PHE A 55 1.97 -8.85 7.83
N SER A 56 3.06 -9.60 7.79
CA SER A 56 4.40 -9.09 8.10
C SER A 56 5.44 -9.96 7.43
N ASP A 57 6.37 -9.34 6.72
CA ASP A 57 7.48 -10.03 6.07
C ASP A 57 8.68 -9.09 5.86
N THR A 58 9.80 -9.66 5.45
CA THR A 58 10.99 -8.95 5.01
C THR A 58 11.24 -9.19 3.53
N LEU A 59 11.61 -8.12 2.81
CA LEU A 59 11.90 -8.17 1.38
C LEU A 59 13.36 -7.76 1.16
N ASN A 60 14.22 -8.68 0.74
CA ASN A 60 15.57 -8.32 0.31
C ASN A 60 15.53 -8.03 -1.20
N ILE A 61 15.57 -6.74 -1.55
CA ILE A 61 15.27 -6.27 -2.89
C ILE A 61 16.17 -5.10 -3.30
N LYS A 62 16.33 -4.93 -4.61
CA LYS A 62 16.93 -3.70 -5.15
C LYS A 62 15.93 -2.55 -5.02
N ALA A 63 16.45 -1.33 -4.90
CA ALA A 63 15.60 -0.15 -4.92
C ALA A 63 14.87 -0.06 -6.28
N GLY A 64 13.55 0.12 -6.26
CA GLY A 64 12.79 0.21 -7.50
C GLY A 64 11.29 0.22 -7.33
N LYS A 65 10.62 0.18 -8.47
CA LYS A 65 9.17 0.07 -8.58
C LYS A 65 8.76 -1.41 -8.46
N TYR A 66 7.79 -1.65 -7.60
CA TYR A 66 7.16 -2.93 -7.37
C TYR A 66 5.65 -2.79 -7.54
N ILE A 67 5.02 -3.90 -7.92
CA ILE A 67 3.57 -4.05 -7.93
C ILE A 67 3.19 -4.86 -6.70
N ILE A 68 2.19 -4.37 -5.96
CA ILE A 68 1.50 -5.13 -4.91
C ILE A 68 0.13 -5.49 -5.46
N TYR A 69 -0.15 -6.78 -5.57
CA TYR A 69 -1.38 -7.33 -6.12
C TYR A 69 -2.12 -8.14 -5.06
N ASP A 70 -3.40 -7.88 -4.85
CA ASP A 70 -4.23 -8.51 -3.81
C ASP A 70 -5.12 -9.64 -4.34
N GLY A 71 -4.90 -10.10 -5.58
CA GLY A 71 -5.76 -11.07 -6.25
C GLY A 71 -6.82 -10.45 -7.17
N LYS A 72 -7.06 -9.13 -7.07
CA LYS A 72 -8.01 -8.41 -7.93
C LYS A 72 -7.47 -7.09 -8.47
N TYR A 73 -6.77 -6.32 -7.64
CA TYR A 73 -6.25 -5.00 -7.93
C TYR A 73 -4.74 -4.94 -7.71
N ALA A 74 -4.08 -4.12 -8.53
CA ALA A 74 -2.65 -3.88 -8.48
C ALA A 74 -2.37 -2.41 -8.16
N VAL A 75 -1.43 -2.17 -7.25
CA VAL A 75 -0.93 -0.83 -6.94
C VAL A 75 0.57 -0.78 -7.12
N TRP A 76 1.06 0.40 -7.50
CA TRP A 76 2.50 0.64 -7.60
C TRP A 76 3.05 1.10 -6.25
N SER A 77 4.24 0.62 -5.93
CA SER A 77 4.98 1.04 -4.75
C SER A 77 6.46 1.17 -5.09
N TYR A 78 7.12 2.14 -4.47
CA TYR A 78 8.57 2.26 -4.51
C TYR A 78 9.15 1.65 -3.24
N LEU A 79 9.95 0.60 -3.39
CA LEU A 79 10.54 -0.14 -2.28
C LEU A 79 12.07 -0.13 -2.40
N LYS A 80 12.76 0.03 -1.28
CA LYS A 80 14.23 -0.08 -1.19
C LYS A 80 14.66 -0.60 0.17
N ASN A 81 15.70 -1.43 0.21
CA ASN A 81 16.30 -1.88 1.47
C ASN A 81 16.53 -0.71 2.45
N GLY A 82 16.24 -0.96 3.73
CA GLY A 82 16.25 0.06 4.78
C GLY A 82 14.94 0.82 4.95
N TYR A 83 13.90 0.49 4.18
CA TYR A 83 12.51 0.89 4.44
C TYR A 83 11.86 0.05 5.54
N ASN A 84 10.95 0.70 6.27
CA ASN A 84 10.08 0.09 7.27
C ASN A 84 8.67 0.61 7.02
N ILE A 85 7.90 -0.15 6.24
CA ILE A 85 6.61 0.26 5.70
C ILE A 85 5.50 -0.52 6.38
N GLU A 86 4.52 0.22 6.87
CA GLU A 86 3.23 -0.31 7.29
C GLU A 86 2.16 0.12 6.29
N MET A 87 1.60 -0.83 5.53
CA MET A 87 0.56 -0.60 4.53
C MET A 87 -0.79 -1.06 5.06
N ASN A 88 -1.71 -0.14 5.29
CA ASN A 88 -3.06 -0.47 5.75
C ASN A 88 -4.09 -0.14 4.68
N VAL A 89 -5.03 -1.05 4.45
CA VAL A 89 -6.18 -0.83 3.56
C VAL A 89 -7.41 -0.58 4.44
N LYS A 90 -7.98 0.62 4.34
CA LYS A 90 -9.19 1.02 5.10
C LYS A 90 -10.46 0.78 4.27
N PRO A 91 -11.64 0.70 4.89
CA PRO A 91 -12.90 0.81 4.16
C PRO A 91 -13.11 2.28 3.75
N ASN A 92 -13.43 2.54 2.49
CA ASN A 92 -13.70 3.91 2.01
C ASN A 92 -14.83 4.02 0.99
N ILE A 93 -15.33 2.92 0.42
CA ILE A 93 -16.45 2.92 -0.53
C ILE A 93 -17.71 2.43 0.16
N LEU A 94 -18.87 3.03 -0.13
CA LEU A 94 -20.16 2.44 0.19
C LEU A 94 -20.67 1.69 -1.05
N ASP A 95 -21.10 0.44 -0.88
CA ASP A 95 -21.81 -0.27 -1.95
C ASP A 95 -23.24 0.27 -2.13
N SER A 96 -23.93 -0.24 -3.15
CA SER A 96 -25.33 0.14 -3.45
C SER A 96 -26.31 -0.18 -2.31
N ALA A 97 -25.91 -0.98 -1.32
CA ALA A 97 -26.67 -1.31 -0.13
C ALA A 97 -26.20 -0.52 1.12
N GLY A 98 -25.23 0.39 0.97
CA GLY A 98 -24.69 1.20 2.05
C GLY A 98 -23.62 0.51 2.92
N ASN A 99 -23.10 -0.65 2.53
CA ASN A 99 -22.03 -1.32 3.27
C ASN A 99 -20.67 -0.73 2.92
N LYS A 100 -19.79 -0.56 3.92
CA LYS A 100 -18.41 -0.14 3.69
C LYS A 100 -17.59 -1.26 3.05
N ILE A 101 -17.19 -1.07 1.79
CA ILE A 101 -16.24 -1.90 1.06
C ILE A 101 -14.86 -1.22 1.09
N SER A 102 -13.82 -2.03 1.30
CA SER A 102 -12.44 -1.61 1.10
C SER A 102 -12.08 -1.76 -0.38
N ASN A 103 -11.59 -0.71 -1.02
CA ASN A 103 -10.98 -0.83 -2.33
C ASN A 103 -9.47 -0.70 -2.19
N PHE A 104 -8.76 -1.81 -2.44
CA PHE A 104 -7.31 -1.85 -2.45
C PHE A 104 -6.69 -0.76 -3.33
N ARG A 105 -7.40 -0.26 -4.35
CA ARG A 105 -6.93 0.84 -5.20
C ARG A 105 -7.12 2.23 -4.57
N GLU A 106 -8.02 2.42 -3.61
CA GLU A 106 -8.47 3.75 -3.16
C GLU A 106 -8.26 4.05 -1.68
N SER A 107 -7.97 3.05 -0.86
CA SER A 107 -7.93 3.20 0.60
C SER A 107 -6.60 2.81 1.24
N ILE A 108 -5.51 2.74 0.47
CA ILE A 108 -4.20 2.44 1.02
C ILE A 108 -3.63 3.66 1.73
N ASN A 109 -3.14 3.44 2.94
CA ASN A 109 -2.33 4.40 3.65
C ASN A 109 -1.02 3.74 4.10
N PHE A 110 0.10 4.28 3.65
CA PHE A 110 1.43 3.87 4.08
C PHE A 110 1.90 4.70 5.29
N LYS A 111 2.58 4.05 6.23
CA LYS A 111 3.26 4.68 7.37
C LYS A 111 4.69 4.14 7.49
N GLY A 112 5.51 4.85 8.25
CA GLY A 112 6.89 4.47 8.56
C GLY A 112 7.89 4.93 7.49
N LYS A 113 9.14 4.49 7.61
CA LYS A 113 10.21 4.92 6.70
C LYS A 113 9.95 4.39 5.29
N GLY A 114 9.71 5.32 4.36
CA GLY A 114 9.32 5.02 2.98
C GLY A 114 7.85 5.29 2.68
N SER A 115 7.05 5.76 3.65
CA SER A 115 5.64 6.10 3.42
C SER A 115 5.44 7.24 2.43
N ASP A 116 6.24 8.29 2.49
CA ASP A 116 5.94 9.55 1.80
C ASP A 116 5.89 9.37 0.29
N ILE A 117 6.88 8.68 -0.28
CA ILE A 117 6.92 8.36 -1.71
C ILE A 117 5.77 7.43 -2.12
N ASN A 118 5.40 6.46 -1.26
CA ASN A 118 4.35 5.51 -1.57
C ASN A 118 2.96 6.13 -1.47
N ASN A 119 2.73 7.01 -0.49
CA ASN A 119 1.51 7.82 -0.39
C ASN A 119 1.39 8.78 -1.58
N PHE A 120 2.49 9.45 -1.98
CA PHE A 120 2.49 10.29 -3.17
C PHE A 120 2.13 9.50 -4.43
N LEU A 121 2.77 8.34 -4.66
CA LEU A 121 2.48 7.48 -5.81
C LEU A 121 1.03 7.01 -5.80
N PHE A 122 0.50 6.65 -4.63
CA PHE A 122 -0.87 6.21 -4.48
C PHE A 122 -1.87 7.30 -4.89
N GLU A 123 -1.74 8.50 -4.30
CA GLU A 123 -2.56 9.68 -4.61
C GLU A 123 -2.45 10.09 -6.08
N TYR A 124 -1.25 10.03 -6.65
CA TYR A 124 -1.04 10.33 -8.07
C TYR A 124 -1.81 9.34 -8.96
N ASN A 125 -1.72 8.04 -8.70
CA ASN A 125 -2.44 7.03 -9.47
C ASN A 125 -3.96 7.16 -9.33
N LEU A 126 -4.45 7.53 -8.14
CA LEU A 126 -5.87 7.79 -7.92
C LEU A 126 -6.41 8.89 -8.83
N ARG A 127 -5.77 10.06 -8.82
CA ARG A 127 -6.18 11.21 -9.64
C ARG A 127 -6.12 10.94 -11.13
N GLN A 128 -5.09 10.22 -11.58
CA GLN A 128 -4.99 9.80 -12.98
C GLN A 128 -6.12 8.85 -13.38
N SER A 129 -6.53 7.97 -12.48
CA SER A 129 -7.63 7.03 -12.71
C SER A 129 -8.97 7.74 -12.81
N GLU A 130 -9.25 8.68 -11.88
CA GLU A 130 -10.44 9.53 -11.89
C GLU A 130 -10.52 10.38 -13.17
N SER A 131 -9.41 11.02 -13.55
CA SER A 131 -9.35 11.84 -14.76
C SER A 131 -9.64 11.02 -16.02
N GLY A 132 -9.11 9.79 -16.10
CA GLY A 132 -9.37 8.88 -17.21
C GLY A 132 -10.83 8.43 -17.29
N MET A 133 -11.47 8.15 -16.14
CA MET A 133 -12.91 7.81 -16.11
C MET A 133 -13.77 8.99 -16.55
N ASN A 134 -13.48 10.21 -16.08
CA ASN A 134 -14.21 11.41 -16.50
C ASN A 134 -14.12 11.64 -18.01
N LEU A 135 -12.93 11.44 -18.62
CA LEU A 135 -12.73 11.55 -20.06
C LEU A 135 -13.54 10.49 -20.83
N TYR A 136 -13.60 9.26 -20.32
CA TYR A 136 -14.41 8.20 -20.93
C TYR A 136 -15.90 8.53 -20.88
N ASP A 137 -16.41 8.98 -19.74
CA ASP A 137 -17.83 9.36 -19.60
C ASP A 137 -18.18 10.55 -20.51
N GLN A 138 -17.28 11.52 -20.63
CA GLN A 138 -17.42 12.62 -21.59
C GLN A 138 -17.48 12.10 -23.03
N MET A 139 -16.57 11.20 -23.42
CA MET A 139 -16.58 10.58 -24.74
C MET A 139 -17.89 9.83 -25.02
N MET A 140 -18.38 9.04 -24.07
CA MET A 140 -19.66 8.32 -24.19
C MET A 140 -20.86 9.29 -24.29
N SER A 141 -20.81 10.41 -23.57
CA SER A 141 -21.85 11.45 -23.68
C SER A 141 -21.86 12.11 -25.07
N LEU A 142 -20.70 12.29 -25.69
CA LEU A 142 -20.61 12.83 -27.05
C LEU A 142 -21.18 11.86 -28.09
N ASP A 143 -20.94 10.55 -27.94
CA ASP A 143 -21.48 9.52 -28.83
C ASP A 143 -23.02 9.41 -28.73
N SER A 144 -23.56 9.49 -27.50
CA SER A 144 -25.02 9.48 -27.27
C SER A 144 -25.76 10.75 -27.73
N ILE A 145 -25.05 11.84 -28.02
CA ILE A 145 -25.59 13.06 -28.64
C ILE A 145 -25.50 12.98 -30.19
N GLY A 146 -24.92 11.90 -30.74
CA GLY A 146 -24.93 11.59 -32.16
C GLY A 146 -26.34 11.55 -32.73
N ILE A 147 -26.69 12.64 -33.40
CA ILE A 147 -27.93 12.87 -34.16
C ILE A 147 -28.09 11.74 -35.19
N ASN A 148 -29.17 10.95 -35.07
CA ASN A 148 -29.71 10.12 -36.14
C ASN A 148 -30.06 10.97 -37.36
#